data_AF-A0A2K5ZHS5-F1
#
_entry.id   AF-A0A2K5ZHS5-F1
#
_cell.length_a   1.000
_cell.length_b   1.000
_cell.length_c   1.000
_cell.angle_alpha   90.00
_cell.angle_beta   90.00
_cell.angle_gamma   90.00
#
_symmetry.space_group_name_H-M   'P 1'
#
loop_
_entity.id
_entity.type
_entity.pdbx_description
1 polymer ?
#
loop_
_entity_poly.entity_id
_entity_poly.type
_entity_poly.pdbx_seq_one_letter_code
_entity_poly.pdbx_strand_id
1 'polypeptide(L)'
;MDFSTVAGAAAYSEKSDLEIHKVFSAEMAKRSKMLGLNNYSVPQSTREEKRENGLEARFPAINLMGFNMEKMWEAHAWIQRILSLQNHHIIENNHILYLGRKEHDILSQLQKTSSVSITEIIKPGRTELEIKGARADLIEVVMNIEDMLCKVQEEMARKKEQGLWSLLGQWTNQQQNTQDKMKENIFLKCPVPLTQELEDQKKQFEKCGLQVIKVEKIENKVLMAAFQRKKEMMEGKLPRQSVSHRLFQQVPYQFCNVVCRVGFQRMYSVPCEPKYGAGIYFTKNLKNLAEKAKKISAADKLIYVFEAEVLTGSFCQGHPLNIVPPPLSPGAVYGHDSVVDNVSSPETFVIFSGMQAIPQYLWICTQDYVQSQDDSLGPMRPFAQHPWRGLTSGSPVD
;
A
#
# COMPACT_ATOMS: atom_id res chain seq x y z
N MET A 1 9.82 -69.41 11.18
CA MET A 1 10.61 -69.42 9.93
C MET A 1 9.60 -69.37 8.79
N ASP A 2 9.45 -68.36 7.97
CA ASP A 2 10.21 -67.12 7.80
C ASP A 2 9.33 -66.03 7.18
N PHE A 3 9.77 -64.80 7.44
CA PHE A 3 9.26 -63.52 6.99
C PHE A 3 9.41 -63.34 5.46
N SER A 4 8.47 -62.64 4.81
CA SER A 4 8.75 -61.30 4.23
C SER A 4 7.61 -60.76 3.34
N THR A 5 7.10 -59.63 3.79
CA THR A 5 6.34 -58.55 3.15
C THR A 5 6.94 -58.07 1.82
N VAL A 6 6.12 -57.70 0.82
CA VAL A 6 6.30 -56.46 0.04
C VAL A 6 4.94 -55.86 -0.33
N ALA A 7 4.63 -54.72 0.28
CA ALA A 7 3.60 -53.78 -0.12
C ALA A 7 4.16 -52.84 -1.18
N GLY A 8 3.42 -52.62 -2.27
CA GLY A 8 3.72 -51.58 -3.26
C GLY A 8 3.26 -50.22 -2.76
N ALA A 9 4.15 -49.47 -2.11
CA ALA A 9 3.96 -48.06 -1.81
C ALA A 9 4.56 -47.21 -2.93
N ALA A 10 3.73 -46.40 -3.59
CA ALA A 10 4.16 -45.37 -4.51
C ALA A 10 4.95 -44.30 -3.74
N ALA A 11 6.25 -44.23 -3.97
CA ALA A 11 7.12 -43.21 -3.41
C ALA A 11 6.83 -41.86 -4.08
N TYR A 12 6.07 -40.99 -3.41
CA TYR A 12 6.09 -39.56 -3.68
C TYR A 12 7.44 -39.01 -3.20
N SER A 13 8.29 -38.65 -4.16
CA SER A 13 9.57 -37.99 -3.91
C SER A 13 9.32 -36.55 -3.42
N GLU A 14 9.35 -36.33 -2.11
CA GLU A 14 9.62 -35.00 -1.53
C GLU A 14 11.00 -34.54 -1.99
N LYS A 15 11.04 -33.75 -3.07
CA LYS A 15 12.26 -33.02 -3.42
C LYS A 15 12.50 -31.98 -2.35
N SER A 16 13.65 -32.05 -1.69
CA SER A 16 14.04 -31.09 -0.65
C SER A 16 13.91 -29.64 -1.17
N ASP A 17 13.53 -28.70 -0.29
CA ASP A 17 13.42 -27.26 -0.62
C ASP A 17 14.68 -26.71 -1.32
N LEU A 18 15.84 -27.33 -1.06
CA LEU A 18 17.11 -27.02 -1.70
C LEU A 18 17.12 -27.34 -3.20
N GLU A 19 16.46 -28.41 -3.64
CA GLU A 19 16.31 -28.75 -5.05
C GLU A 19 15.35 -27.80 -5.76
N ILE A 20 14.24 -27.43 -5.11
CA ILE A 20 13.27 -26.45 -5.64
C ILE A 20 13.97 -25.10 -5.81
N HIS A 21 14.73 -24.66 -4.81
CA HIS A 21 15.51 -23.42 -4.87
C HIS A 21 16.58 -23.45 -5.98
N LYS A 22 17.26 -24.60 -6.17
CA LYS A 22 18.26 -24.77 -7.24
C LYS A 22 17.62 -24.71 -8.63
N VAL A 23 16.48 -25.37 -8.82
CA VAL A 23 15.75 -25.34 -10.09
C VAL A 23 15.23 -23.93 -10.40
N PHE A 24 14.66 -23.25 -9.40
CA PHE A 24 14.22 -21.86 -9.54
C PHE A 24 15.40 -20.92 -9.87
N SER A 25 16.52 -21.04 -9.16
CA SER A 25 17.72 -20.21 -9.39
C SER A 25 18.30 -20.43 -10.79
N ALA A 26 18.34 -21.68 -11.26
CA ALA A 26 18.83 -22.02 -12.60
C ALA A 26 17.91 -21.44 -13.70
N GLU A 27 16.59 -21.50 -13.51
CA GLU A 27 15.62 -20.93 -14.45
C GLU A 27 15.71 -19.39 -14.48
N MET A 28 15.90 -18.75 -13.33
CA MET A 28 16.12 -17.30 -13.23
C MET A 28 17.44 -16.86 -13.89
N ALA A 29 18.52 -17.63 -13.72
CA ALA A 29 19.79 -17.38 -14.39
C ALA A 29 19.67 -17.53 -15.92
N LYS A 30 18.88 -18.51 -16.39
CA LYS A 30 18.60 -18.70 -17.82
C LYS A 30 17.80 -17.53 -18.40
N ARG A 31 16.77 -17.05 -17.70
CA ARG A 31 16.00 -15.86 -18.08
C ARG A 31 16.83 -14.58 -18.05
N SER A 32 17.72 -14.44 -17.07
CA SER A 32 18.69 -13.33 -16.99
C SER A 32 19.60 -13.29 -18.22
N LYS A 33 20.12 -14.44 -18.68
CA LYS A 33 20.90 -14.54 -19.92
C LYS A 33 20.09 -14.24 -21.17
N MET A 34 18.82 -14.67 -21.21
CA MET A 34 17.91 -14.38 -22.33
C MET A 34 17.56 -12.88 -22.44
N LEU A 35 17.57 -12.17 -21.31
CA LEU A 35 17.33 -10.73 -21.20
C LEU A 35 18.63 -9.89 -21.26
N GLY A 36 19.79 -10.50 -21.50
CA GLY A 36 21.07 -9.79 -21.63
C GLY A 36 21.57 -9.13 -20.34
N LEU A 37 21.13 -9.56 -19.15
CA LEU A 37 21.42 -8.92 -17.86
C LEU A 37 22.80 -9.29 -17.26
N ASN A 38 23.65 -9.99 -18.00
CA ASN A 38 25.01 -10.27 -17.54
C ASN A 38 25.91 -9.05 -17.80
N ASN A 39 25.91 -8.11 -16.85
CA ASN A 39 27.10 -7.40 -16.35
C ASN A 39 26.65 -6.32 -15.34
N TYR A 40 26.63 -6.67 -14.05
CA TYR A 40 26.70 -5.67 -12.98
C TYR A 40 28.14 -5.16 -12.86
N SER A 41 28.53 -4.34 -13.82
CA SER A 41 29.61 -3.40 -13.69
C SER A 41 29.05 -2.09 -14.22
N VAL A 42 28.90 -1.09 -13.34
CA VAL A 42 28.61 0.29 -13.76
C VAL A 42 29.63 0.63 -14.83
N PRO A 43 29.24 0.87 -16.11
CA PRO A 43 30.21 1.28 -17.10
C PRO A 43 30.67 2.68 -16.71
N GLN A 44 31.92 2.78 -16.26
CA GLN A 44 32.63 4.04 -16.20
C GLN A 44 32.81 4.46 -17.66
N SER A 45 31.88 5.26 -18.17
CA SER A 45 31.82 5.63 -19.59
C SER A 45 33.03 6.47 -19.97
N THR A 46 34.09 5.82 -20.45
CA THR A 46 35.00 6.41 -21.40
C THR A 46 34.25 6.56 -22.72
N ARG A 47 33.91 7.81 -23.00
CA ARG A 47 33.69 8.44 -24.29
C ARG A 47 33.90 7.52 -25.51
N GLU A 48 32.86 7.49 -26.34
CA GLU A 48 32.80 7.03 -27.74
C GLU A 48 32.70 5.52 -27.98
N GLU A 49 31.46 5.01 -27.99
CA GLU A 49 31.08 3.89 -28.86
C GLU A 49 30.03 4.32 -29.89
N LYS A 50 30.32 3.96 -31.13
CA LYS A 50 29.67 4.38 -32.37
C LYS A 50 28.19 3.99 -32.40
N ARG A 51 27.34 5.00 -32.64
CA ARG A 51 25.90 4.88 -32.87
C ARG A 51 25.62 4.46 -34.30
N GLU A 52 25.12 3.25 -34.50
CA GLU A 52 24.53 2.84 -35.78
C GLU A 52 23.00 3.09 -35.72
N ASN A 53 22.50 3.91 -36.64
CA ASN A 53 21.08 4.24 -36.90
C ASN A 53 20.35 5.23 -35.95
N GLY A 54 20.97 6.40 -35.73
CA GLY A 54 20.46 7.69 -36.24
C GLY A 54 19.04 8.21 -35.91
N LEU A 55 18.58 8.15 -34.65
CA LEU A 55 17.80 9.25 -34.06
C LEU A 55 18.40 9.55 -32.69
N GLU A 56 19.33 10.51 -32.64
CA GLU A 56 19.86 11.00 -31.37
C GLU A 56 18.71 11.54 -30.53
N ALA A 57 18.60 11.08 -29.28
CA ALA A 57 17.71 11.69 -28.31
C ALA A 57 18.15 13.17 -28.15
N ARG A 58 17.43 14.07 -28.83
CA ARG A 58 17.70 15.52 -28.85
C ARG A 58 17.51 16.21 -27.49
N PHE A 59 17.02 15.47 -26.49
CA PHE A 59 16.68 15.98 -25.15
C PHE A 59 17.07 14.97 -24.07
N PRO A 60 17.37 15.43 -22.84
CA PRO A 60 17.57 14.54 -21.70
C PRO A 60 16.31 13.70 -21.47
N ALA A 61 16.49 12.39 -21.26
CA ALA A 61 15.40 11.43 -21.06
C ALA A 61 15.65 10.59 -19.80
N ILE A 62 14.56 10.28 -19.09
CA ILE A 62 14.56 9.35 -17.95
C ILE A 62 13.87 8.07 -18.40
N ASN A 63 14.59 6.96 -18.35
CA ASN A 63 14.06 5.63 -18.68
C ASN A 63 13.90 4.81 -17.40
N LEU A 64 12.65 4.40 -17.11
CA LEU A 64 12.35 3.53 -15.98
C LEU A 64 12.39 2.07 -16.43
N MET A 65 13.11 1.23 -15.69
CA MET A 65 13.22 -0.20 -15.94
C MET A 65 13.00 -0.98 -14.65
N GLY A 66 12.19 -2.03 -14.70
CA GLY A 66 11.86 -2.85 -13.56
C GLY A 66 10.91 -4.00 -13.93
N PHE A 67 10.86 -5.02 -13.08
CA PHE A 67 10.02 -6.20 -13.30
C PHE A 67 8.61 -6.08 -12.70
N ASN A 68 8.40 -5.11 -11.80
CA ASN A 68 7.10 -4.87 -11.20
C ASN A 68 6.45 -3.66 -11.87
N MET A 69 5.43 -3.92 -12.69
CA MET A 69 4.76 -2.92 -13.51
C MET A 69 4.06 -1.86 -12.66
N GLU A 70 3.50 -2.25 -11.51
CA GLU A 70 2.79 -1.35 -10.60
C GLU A 70 3.77 -0.33 -10.01
N LYS A 71 4.93 -0.78 -9.51
CA LYS A 71 5.99 0.12 -9.02
C LYS A 71 6.50 1.06 -10.12
N MET A 72 6.60 0.57 -11.37
CA MET A 72 7.02 1.40 -12.49
C MET A 72 5.99 2.48 -12.82
N TRP A 73 4.70 2.15 -12.84
CA TRP A 73 3.65 3.13 -13.07
C TRP A 73 3.60 4.19 -11.98
N GLU A 74 3.75 3.80 -10.71
CA GLU A 74 3.80 4.72 -9.58
C GLU A 74 5.03 5.63 -9.63
N ALA A 75 6.21 5.06 -9.94
CA ALA A 75 7.43 5.84 -10.13
C ALA A 75 7.30 6.81 -11.31
N HIS A 76 6.71 6.37 -12.42
CA HIS A 76 6.44 7.21 -13.59
C HIS A 76 5.52 8.37 -13.23
N ALA A 77 4.38 8.08 -12.60
CA ALA A 77 3.40 9.08 -12.21
C ALA A 77 4.00 10.10 -11.23
N TRP A 78 4.77 9.64 -10.25
CA TRP A 78 5.45 10.52 -9.30
C TRP A 78 6.51 11.40 -9.96
N ILE A 79 7.36 10.86 -10.85
CA ILE A 79 8.35 11.65 -11.60
C ILE A 79 7.64 12.70 -12.47
N GLN A 80 6.55 12.32 -13.15
CA GLN A 80 5.77 13.28 -13.94
C GLN A 80 5.22 14.40 -13.06
N ARG A 81 4.66 14.09 -11.88
CA ARG A 81 4.18 15.12 -10.94
C ARG A 81 5.29 16.09 -10.51
N ILE A 82 6.46 15.56 -10.15
CA ILE A 82 7.62 16.37 -9.73
C ILE A 82 8.15 17.24 -10.87
N LEU A 83 8.24 16.71 -12.08
CA LEU A 83 8.73 17.46 -13.24
C LEU A 83 7.72 18.50 -13.73
N SER A 84 6.43 18.31 -13.48
CA SER A 84 5.36 19.25 -13.82
C SER A 84 5.13 20.35 -12.77
N LEU A 85 5.89 20.36 -11.66
CA LEU A 85 5.78 21.38 -10.63
C LEU A 85 6.04 22.78 -11.20
N GLN A 86 5.24 23.74 -10.70
CA GLN A 86 5.34 25.15 -11.03
C GLN A 86 6.04 25.90 -9.89
N ASN A 87 5.42 26.96 -9.36
CA ASN A 87 5.91 27.77 -8.24
C ASN A 87 5.31 27.36 -6.88
N HIS A 88 4.53 26.28 -6.86
CA HIS A 88 3.77 25.84 -5.70
C HIS A 88 3.55 24.32 -5.73
N HIS A 89 3.63 23.68 -4.57
CA HIS A 89 3.32 22.26 -4.37
C HIS A 89 2.70 22.02 -2.99
N ILE A 90 1.87 20.99 -2.88
CA ILE A 90 1.27 20.55 -1.62
C ILE A 90 1.61 19.08 -1.42
N ILE A 91 2.29 18.77 -0.32
CA ILE A 91 2.51 17.39 0.12
C ILE A 91 1.43 17.06 1.14
N GLU A 92 0.54 16.14 0.78
CA GLU A 92 -0.50 15.64 1.67
C GLU A 92 -0.06 14.31 2.29
N ASN A 93 0.38 14.35 3.56
CA ASN A 93 0.86 13.17 4.25
C ASN A 93 0.63 13.27 5.77
N ASN A 94 -0.23 12.41 6.31
CA ASN A 94 -0.54 12.44 7.75
C ASN A 94 0.66 12.10 8.67
N HIS A 95 1.79 11.63 8.12
CA HIS A 95 3.05 11.49 8.89
C HIS A 95 3.67 12.83 9.29
N ILE A 96 3.24 13.94 8.69
CA ILE A 96 3.64 15.29 9.09
C ILE A 96 3.32 15.54 10.58
N LEU A 97 2.24 14.94 11.11
CA LEU A 97 1.89 15.03 12.54
C LEU A 97 2.92 14.42 13.50
N TYR A 98 3.89 13.66 12.97
CA TYR A 98 4.91 12.97 13.74
C TYR A 98 6.31 13.56 13.55
N LEU A 99 6.43 14.69 12.86
CA LEU A 99 7.70 15.38 12.75
C LEU A 99 8.15 15.86 14.14
N GLY A 100 9.35 15.45 14.55
CA GLY A 100 9.96 15.87 15.79
C GLY A 100 10.80 17.12 15.61
N ARG A 101 11.57 17.48 16.64
CA ARG A 101 12.48 18.63 16.59
C ARG A 101 13.45 18.54 15.40
N LYS A 102 14.05 17.36 15.20
CA LYS A 102 15.03 17.13 14.13
C LYS A 102 14.45 17.40 12.75
N GLU A 103 13.24 16.92 12.49
CA GLU A 103 12.56 17.11 11.21
C GLU A 103 12.17 18.57 10.99
N HIS A 104 11.69 19.25 12.04
CA HIS A 104 11.42 20.69 11.97
C HIS A 104 12.70 21.53 11.76
N ASP A 105 13.83 21.12 12.34
CA ASP A 105 15.12 21.76 12.08
C ASP A 105 15.53 21.62 10.60
N ILE A 106 15.27 20.45 10.00
CA ILE A 106 15.48 20.22 8.56
C ILE A 106 14.58 21.14 7.72
N LEU A 107 13.28 21.21 8.03
CA LEU A 107 12.35 22.11 7.32
C LEU A 107 12.81 23.58 7.42
N SER A 108 13.22 24.01 8.62
CA SER A 108 13.76 25.37 8.83
C SER A 108 15.03 25.61 8.03
N GLN A 109 15.92 24.62 7.95
CA GLN A 109 17.15 24.74 7.17
C GLN A 109 16.87 24.86 5.68
N LEU A 110 15.95 24.04 5.13
CA LEU A 110 15.54 24.11 3.74
C LEU A 110 14.99 25.50 3.37
N GLN A 111 14.20 26.12 4.24
CA GLN A 111 13.72 27.50 4.05
C GLN A 111 14.82 28.55 4.10
N LYS A 112 15.93 28.31 4.82
CA LYS A 112 17.05 29.26 4.92
C LYS A 112 18.01 29.15 3.74
N THR A 113 18.20 27.94 3.21
CA THR A 113 19.16 27.66 2.13
C THR A 113 18.55 27.80 0.74
N SER A 114 17.23 27.75 0.64
CA SER A 114 16.50 27.79 -0.62
C SER A 114 15.47 28.93 -0.60
N SER A 115 15.10 29.47 -1.75
CA SER A 115 14.16 30.59 -1.85
C SER A 115 12.69 30.15 -1.77
N VAL A 116 12.38 29.30 -0.76
CA VAL A 116 11.05 28.71 -0.56
C VAL A 116 10.43 29.10 0.77
N SER A 117 9.11 29.17 0.81
CA SER A 117 8.32 29.18 2.04
C SER A 117 7.65 27.82 2.24
N ILE A 118 7.76 27.26 3.44
CA ILE A 118 7.08 26.02 3.83
C ILE A 118 6.09 26.37 4.94
N THR A 119 4.84 25.95 4.77
CA THR A 119 3.75 26.18 5.74
C THR A 119 3.05 24.87 6.05
N GLU A 120 2.93 24.56 7.34
CA GLU A 120 2.17 23.39 7.79
C GLU A 120 0.68 23.76 7.97
N ILE A 121 -0.20 22.95 7.37
CA ILE A 121 -1.65 23.11 7.43
C ILE A 121 -2.25 21.84 8.02
N ILE A 122 -2.78 21.96 9.24
CA ILE A 122 -3.40 20.84 9.97
C ILE A 122 -4.92 21.01 9.97
N LYS A 123 -5.62 20.03 9.38
CA LYS A 123 -7.09 19.92 9.37
C LYS A 123 -7.52 18.59 9.98
N PRO A 124 -8.78 18.45 10.45
CA PRO A 124 -9.27 17.17 10.96
C PRO A 124 -9.12 16.03 9.94
N GLY A 125 -8.21 15.08 10.21
CA GLY A 125 -7.97 13.92 9.36
C GLY A 125 -7.07 14.15 8.13
N ARG A 126 -6.52 15.37 7.98
CA ARG A 126 -5.70 15.76 6.83
C ARG A 126 -4.61 16.72 7.26
N THR A 127 -3.36 16.39 6.96
CA THR A 127 -2.21 17.28 7.18
C THR A 127 -1.46 17.50 5.88
N GLU A 128 -1.09 18.77 5.64
CA GLU A 128 -0.47 19.22 4.41
C GLU A 128 0.76 20.08 4.72
N LEU A 129 1.81 19.93 3.91
CA LEU A 129 2.88 20.93 3.80
C LEU A 129 2.69 21.68 2.48
N GLU A 130 2.36 22.97 2.58
CA GLU A 130 2.32 23.88 1.46
C GLU A 130 3.72 24.47 1.23
N ILE A 131 4.25 24.30 0.02
CA ILE A 131 5.58 24.78 -0.37
C ILE A 131 5.42 25.74 -1.55
N LYS A 132 6.00 26.93 -1.46
CA LYS A 132 5.95 27.97 -2.50
C LYS A 132 7.36 28.51 -2.73
N GLY A 133 7.74 28.75 -3.99
CA GLY A 133 9.05 29.28 -4.34
C GLY A 133 9.40 29.11 -5.81
N ALA A 134 10.65 29.41 -6.18
CA ALA A 134 11.14 29.19 -7.54
C ALA A 134 11.17 27.70 -7.90
N ARG A 135 10.87 27.35 -9.16
CA ARG A 135 10.73 25.94 -9.60
C ARG A 135 11.95 25.06 -9.32
N ALA A 136 13.16 25.58 -9.54
CA ALA A 136 14.40 24.83 -9.32
C ALA A 136 14.55 24.42 -7.85
N ASP A 137 14.44 25.40 -6.95
CA ASP A 137 14.49 25.20 -5.50
C ASP A 137 13.33 24.33 -4.99
N LEU A 138 12.13 24.50 -5.58
CA LEU A 138 10.94 23.76 -5.19
C LEU A 138 11.11 22.25 -5.40
N ILE A 139 11.65 21.83 -6.55
CA ILE A 139 11.88 20.41 -6.83
C ILE A 139 12.83 19.81 -5.80
N GLU A 140 13.97 20.46 -5.53
CA GLU A 140 14.94 19.98 -4.55
C GLU A 140 14.33 19.88 -3.14
N VAL A 141 13.59 20.91 -2.72
CA VAL A 141 12.95 20.94 -1.39
C VAL A 141 11.90 19.86 -1.26
N VAL A 142 11.03 19.69 -2.26
CA VAL A 142 9.99 18.64 -2.26
C VAL A 142 10.63 17.25 -2.18
N MET A 143 11.69 17.00 -2.94
CA MET A 143 12.42 15.72 -2.90
C MET A 143 12.98 15.43 -1.51
N ASN A 144 13.60 16.42 -0.85
CA ASN A 144 14.14 16.28 0.50
C ASN A 144 13.04 16.03 1.54
N ILE A 145 11.90 16.71 1.43
CA ILE A 145 10.77 16.52 2.34
C ILE A 145 10.13 15.15 2.16
N GLU A 146 9.92 14.69 0.93
CA GLU A 146 9.38 13.36 0.64
C GLU A 146 10.30 12.26 1.17
N ASP A 147 11.63 12.37 0.98
CA ASP A 147 12.61 11.44 1.55
C ASP A 147 12.57 11.44 3.09
N MET A 148 12.51 12.61 3.72
CA MET A 148 12.35 12.73 5.17
C MET A 148 11.07 12.05 5.66
N LEU A 149 9.93 12.27 4.98
CA LEU A 149 8.65 11.63 5.32
C LEU A 149 8.70 10.11 5.15
N CYS A 150 9.41 9.60 4.13
CA CYS A 150 9.64 8.17 3.94
C CYS A 150 10.43 7.57 5.12
N LYS A 151 11.45 8.28 5.62
CA LYS A 151 12.22 7.86 6.80
C LYS A 151 11.37 7.85 8.07
N VAL A 152 10.54 8.87 8.28
CA VAL A 152 9.61 8.93 9.43
C VAL A 152 8.60 7.78 9.37
N GLN A 153 8.02 7.52 8.19
CA GLN A 153 7.13 6.39 7.97
C GLN A 153 7.81 5.05 8.29
N GLU A 154 9.04 4.84 7.82
CA GLU A 154 9.80 3.62 8.05
C GLU A 154 10.14 3.42 9.53
N GLU A 155 10.49 4.49 10.25
CA GLU A 155 10.74 4.43 11.69
C GLU A 155 9.47 4.06 12.46
N MET A 156 8.33 4.66 12.10
CA MET A 156 7.04 4.33 12.71
C MET A 156 6.62 2.89 12.43
N ALA A 157 6.82 2.40 11.20
CA ALA A 157 6.56 1.01 10.85
C ALA A 157 7.42 0.07 11.71
N ARG A 158 8.74 0.32 11.80
CA ARG A 158 9.63 -0.50 12.63
C ARG A 158 9.24 -0.54 14.11
N LYS A 159 8.84 0.60 14.69
CA LYS A 159 8.31 0.65 16.07
C LYS A 159 7.05 -0.20 16.25
N LYS A 160 6.14 -0.20 15.27
CA LYS A 160 4.93 -1.02 15.30
C LYS A 160 5.25 -2.51 15.12
N GLU A 161 6.16 -2.87 14.23
CA GLU A 161 6.65 -4.25 14.07
C GLU A 161 7.24 -4.77 15.38
N GLN A 162 8.10 -3.99 16.03
CA GLN A 162 8.66 -4.34 17.33
C GLN A 162 7.57 -4.52 18.40
N GLY A 163 6.54 -3.68 18.39
CA GLY A 163 5.37 -3.82 19.26
C GLY A 163 4.62 -5.14 19.05
N LEU A 164 4.38 -5.52 17.79
CA LEU A 164 3.74 -6.79 17.43
C LEU A 164 4.60 -8.00 17.87
N TRP A 165 5.91 -7.95 17.67
CA TRP A 165 6.82 -9.01 18.11
C TRP A 165 6.90 -9.11 19.62
N SER A 166 6.94 -7.98 20.33
CA SER A 166 6.98 -7.96 21.80
C SER A 166 5.72 -8.59 22.38
N LEU A 167 4.56 -8.30 21.78
CA LEU A 167 3.29 -8.90 22.14
C LEU A 167 3.29 -10.43 21.92
N LEU A 168 3.86 -10.90 20.81
CA LEU A 168 3.99 -12.33 20.52
C LEU A 168 4.96 -13.05 21.47
N GLY A 169 6.09 -12.41 21.80
CA GLY A 169 7.09 -12.94 22.73
C GLY A 169 6.54 -13.13 24.14
N GLN A 170 5.75 -12.16 24.63
CA GLN A 170 5.03 -12.28 25.91
C GLN A 170 4.06 -13.47 25.93
N TRP A 171 3.54 -13.90 24.78
CA TRP A 171 2.57 -14.99 24.69
C TRP A 171 3.19 -16.37 24.50
N THR A 172 4.45 -16.46 24.08
CA THR A 172 5.11 -17.73 23.75
C THR A 172 6.09 -18.22 24.81
N ASN A 173 6.31 -17.48 25.92
CA ASN A 173 7.30 -17.77 26.98
C ASN A 173 8.73 -18.03 26.47
N GLN A 174 9.01 -17.82 25.18
CA GLN A 174 10.33 -17.95 24.56
C GLN A 174 10.92 -16.55 24.40
N GLN A 175 11.52 -16.08 25.46
CA GLN A 175 12.28 -14.84 25.46
C GLN A 175 13.75 -15.17 25.22
N GLN A 176 14.11 -15.63 24.01
CA GLN A 176 15.52 -15.75 23.62
C GLN A 176 15.75 -15.77 22.10
N ASN A 177 16.67 -14.90 21.66
CA ASN A 177 17.30 -14.76 20.33
C ASN A 177 16.51 -14.10 19.18
N THR A 178 15.75 -13.04 19.44
CA THR A 178 14.89 -12.38 18.42
C THR A 178 15.54 -11.26 17.59
N GLN A 179 16.79 -10.86 17.85
CA GLN A 179 17.36 -9.68 17.17
C GLN A 179 17.82 -9.99 15.74
N ASP A 180 18.30 -11.20 15.44
CA ASP A 180 18.65 -11.62 14.07
C ASP A 180 17.42 -12.06 13.24
N LYS A 181 16.33 -12.50 13.88
CA LYS A 181 15.04 -12.78 13.20
C LYS A 181 14.27 -11.53 12.77
N MET A 182 14.63 -10.34 13.26
CA MET A 182 14.02 -9.07 12.80
C MET A 182 14.23 -8.79 11.30
N LYS A 183 15.17 -9.49 10.65
CA LYS A 183 15.46 -9.34 9.22
C LYS A 183 14.58 -10.19 8.30
N GLU A 184 13.76 -11.08 8.85
CA GLU A 184 12.86 -11.90 8.05
C GLU A 184 11.63 -11.07 7.65
N ASN A 185 11.25 -11.11 6.36
CA ASN A 185 10.05 -10.41 5.88
C ASN A 185 8.84 -10.86 6.71
N ILE A 186 8.29 -9.95 7.51
CA ILE A 186 7.17 -10.23 8.45
C ILE A 186 5.89 -10.63 7.71
N PHE A 187 5.82 -10.30 6.42
CA PHE A 187 4.69 -10.61 5.56
C PHE A 187 5.13 -11.16 4.19
N LEU A 188 4.20 -11.83 3.53
CA LEU A 188 4.28 -12.30 2.15
C LEU A 188 3.12 -11.72 1.34
N LYS A 189 3.40 -11.36 0.09
CA LYS A 189 2.40 -11.05 -0.93
C LYS A 189 2.50 -12.10 -2.02
N CYS A 190 1.44 -12.85 -2.22
CA CYS A 190 1.41 -13.94 -3.18
C CYS A 190 0.32 -13.69 -4.22
N PRO A 191 0.61 -13.87 -5.52
CA PRO A 191 -0.42 -14.03 -6.52
C PRO A 191 -1.35 -15.17 -6.11
N VAL A 192 -2.66 -14.95 -6.21
CA VAL A 192 -3.66 -15.94 -5.78
C VAL A 192 -4.25 -16.60 -7.02
N PRO A 193 -4.39 -17.93 -7.04
CA PRO A 193 -5.26 -18.58 -8.01
C PRO A 193 -6.68 -18.03 -7.84
N LEU A 194 -7.34 -17.64 -8.94
CA LEU A 194 -8.72 -17.17 -8.86
C LEU A 194 -9.63 -18.32 -8.45
N THR A 195 -10.14 -18.24 -7.22
CA THR A 195 -11.21 -19.09 -6.72
C THR A 195 -12.55 -18.52 -7.18
N GLN A 196 -13.62 -19.32 -7.12
CA GLN A 196 -14.97 -18.85 -7.44
C GLN A 196 -15.38 -17.65 -6.57
N GLU A 197 -15.02 -17.64 -5.29
CA GLU A 197 -15.26 -16.52 -4.40
C GLU A 197 -14.55 -15.24 -4.85
N LEU A 198 -13.26 -15.34 -5.24
CA LEU A 198 -12.51 -14.20 -5.74
C LEU A 198 -13.04 -13.70 -7.09
N GLU A 199 -13.52 -14.59 -7.96
CA GLU A 199 -14.18 -14.20 -9.21
C GLU A 199 -15.50 -13.46 -8.96
N ASP A 200 -16.32 -13.93 -8.02
CA ASP A 200 -17.56 -13.25 -7.69
C ASP A 200 -17.29 -11.90 -7.01
N GLN A 201 -16.26 -11.83 -6.16
CA GLN A 201 -15.82 -10.57 -5.58
C GLN A 201 -15.30 -9.61 -6.65
N LYS A 202 -14.49 -10.09 -7.60
CA LYS A 202 -14.02 -9.31 -8.76
C LYS A 202 -15.18 -8.70 -9.55
N LYS A 203 -16.22 -9.49 -9.85
CA LYS A 203 -17.44 -8.98 -10.53
C LYS A 203 -18.13 -7.87 -9.72
N GLN A 204 -18.10 -7.92 -8.40
CA GLN A 204 -18.67 -6.84 -7.57
C GLN A 204 -17.87 -5.54 -7.69
N PHE A 205 -16.53 -5.61 -7.72
CA PHE A 205 -15.68 -4.45 -7.99
C PHE A 205 -15.98 -3.86 -9.37
N GLU A 206 -16.03 -4.69 -10.40
CA GLU A 206 -16.28 -4.26 -11.78
C GLU A 206 -17.67 -3.63 -11.92
N LYS A 207 -18.70 -4.21 -11.30
CA LYS A 207 -20.07 -3.63 -11.26
C LYS A 207 -20.11 -2.25 -10.58
N CYS A 208 -19.13 -1.93 -9.73
CA CYS A 208 -19.01 -0.63 -9.08
C CYS A 208 -18.10 0.34 -9.86
N GLY A 209 -17.62 -0.01 -11.04
CA GLY A 209 -16.74 0.82 -11.87
C GLY A 209 -15.26 0.75 -11.49
N LEU A 210 -14.84 -0.31 -10.77
CA LEU A 210 -13.45 -0.61 -10.46
C LEU A 210 -13.02 -1.83 -11.27
N GLN A 211 -12.27 -1.59 -12.34
CA GLN A 211 -11.76 -2.67 -13.19
C GLN A 211 -10.57 -3.34 -12.51
N VAL A 212 -10.70 -4.61 -12.14
CA VAL A 212 -9.64 -5.34 -11.42
C VAL A 212 -8.56 -5.81 -12.38
N ILE A 213 -7.32 -5.38 -12.12
CA ILE A 213 -6.13 -5.80 -12.87
C ILE A 213 -5.47 -6.99 -12.19
N LYS A 214 -5.38 -6.95 -10.86
CA LYS A 214 -4.65 -7.95 -10.07
C LYS A 214 -5.21 -8.06 -8.66
N VAL A 215 -5.09 -9.26 -8.10
CA VAL A 215 -5.33 -9.53 -6.68
C VAL A 215 -4.12 -10.24 -6.07
N GLU A 216 -3.70 -9.78 -4.90
CA GLU A 216 -2.61 -10.37 -4.13
C GLU A 216 -3.11 -10.78 -2.74
N LYS A 217 -2.83 -12.01 -2.31
CA LYS A 217 -3.08 -12.43 -0.93
C LYS A 217 -1.96 -11.93 -0.05
N ILE A 218 -2.32 -11.46 1.13
CA ILE A 218 -1.40 -10.94 2.13
C ILE A 218 -1.35 -11.93 3.29
N GLU A 219 -0.16 -12.36 3.65
CA GLU A 219 0.06 -13.22 4.80
C GLU A 219 1.02 -12.56 5.75
N ASN A 220 0.56 -12.22 6.95
CA ASN A 220 1.41 -11.69 8.02
C ASN A 220 1.12 -12.49 9.29
N LYS A 221 2.00 -13.43 9.63
CA LYS A 221 1.77 -14.40 10.70
C LYS A 221 1.71 -13.75 12.08
N VAL A 222 2.54 -12.73 12.31
CA VAL A 222 2.60 -12.02 13.60
C VAL A 222 1.33 -11.20 13.82
N LEU A 223 0.91 -10.44 12.80
CA LEU A 223 -0.32 -9.66 12.84
C LEU A 223 -1.55 -10.56 12.93
N MET A 224 -1.57 -11.69 12.23
CA MET A 224 -2.64 -12.68 12.32
C MET A 224 -2.79 -13.25 13.74
N ALA A 225 -1.68 -13.61 14.40
CA ALA A 225 -1.72 -14.07 15.79
C ALA A 225 -2.28 -13.00 16.75
N ALA A 226 -1.86 -11.75 16.57
CA ALA A 226 -2.36 -10.61 17.33
C ALA A 226 -3.88 -10.38 17.10
N PHE A 227 -4.33 -10.48 15.85
CA PHE A 227 -5.73 -10.39 15.46
C PHE A 227 -6.57 -11.51 16.07
N GLN A 228 -6.12 -12.77 15.96
CA GLN A 228 -6.87 -13.94 16.42
C GLN A 228 -7.08 -13.91 17.92
N ARG A 229 -6.07 -13.51 18.70
CA ARG A 229 -6.24 -13.35 20.15
C ARG A 229 -7.26 -12.25 20.48
N LYS A 230 -7.25 -11.14 19.74
CA LYS A 230 -8.24 -10.08 19.93
C LYS A 230 -9.65 -10.57 19.58
N LYS A 231 -9.77 -11.41 18.56
CA LYS A 231 -11.03 -12.07 18.17
C LYS A 231 -11.56 -12.95 19.31
N GLU A 232 -10.74 -13.82 19.88
CA GLU A 232 -11.09 -14.66 21.03
C GLU A 232 -11.57 -13.83 22.24
N MET A 233 -10.88 -12.72 22.55
CA MET A 233 -11.28 -11.80 23.63
C MET A 233 -12.63 -11.12 23.39
N MET A 234 -13.03 -10.94 22.13
CA MET A 234 -14.31 -10.34 21.76
C MET A 234 -15.42 -11.38 21.70
N GLU A 235 -15.15 -12.60 21.21
CA GLU A 235 -16.10 -13.71 21.14
C GLU A 235 -16.51 -14.23 22.52
N GLY A 236 -15.59 -14.23 23.48
CA GLY A 236 -15.87 -14.62 24.88
C GLY A 236 -16.93 -13.75 25.58
N LYS A 237 -17.39 -12.66 24.96
CA LYS A 237 -18.38 -11.73 25.53
C LYS A 237 -19.84 -12.02 25.14
N LEU A 238 -20.13 -12.68 24.01
CA LEU A 238 -21.51 -12.98 23.56
C LEU A 238 -21.57 -14.20 22.60
N PRO A 239 -22.32 -15.27 22.92
CA PRO A 239 -22.28 -16.53 22.16
C PRO A 239 -23.06 -16.59 20.83
N ARG A 240 -23.51 -15.47 20.23
CA ARG A 240 -24.54 -15.55 19.15
C ARG A 240 -24.31 -14.74 17.87
N GLN A 241 -23.23 -13.99 17.69
CA GLN A 241 -23.02 -13.22 16.45
C GLN A 241 -21.55 -13.20 16.03
N SER A 242 -21.31 -13.25 14.71
CA SER A 242 -19.98 -13.02 14.15
C SER A 242 -19.46 -11.67 14.63
N VAL A 243 -18.33 -11.66 15.33
CA VAL A 243 -17.68 -10.43 15.82
C VAL A 243 -16.96 -9.68 14.71
N SER A 244 -16.86 -10.28 13.52
CA SER A 244 -16.09 -9.78 12.39
C SER A 244 -16.94 -9.56 11.14
N HIS A 245 -16.51 -8.60 10.33
CA HIS A 245 -17.03 -8.34 8.99
C HIS A 245 -15.89 -8.30 7.96
N ARG A 246 -16.17 -8.74 6.73
CA ARG A 246 -15.34 -8.44 5.56
C ARG A 246 -15.61 -7.00 5.13
N LEU A 247 -14.59 -6.16 5.12
CA LEU A 247 -14.69 -4.73 4.78
C LEU A 247 -13.51 -4.28 3.90
N PHE A 248 -13.66 -3.11 3.29
CA PHE A 248 -12.70 -2.55 2.34
C PHE A 248 -12.14 -1.19 2.79
N GLN A 249 -10.87 -0.94 2.45
CA GLN A 249 -10.23 0.37 2.62
C GLN A 249 -9.35 0.68 1.42
N GLN A 250 -9.54 1.85 0.82
CA GLN A 250 -8.63 2.39 -0.20
C GLN A 250 -7.40 3.00 0.49
N VAL A 251 -6.21 2.64 0.00
CA VAL A 251 -4.92 3.02 0.58
C VAL A 251 -4.03 3.59 -0.53
N PRO A 252 -3.45 4.79 -0.38
CA PRO A 252 -2.44 5.28 -1.32
C PRO A 252 -1.26 4.31 -1.48
N TYR A 253 -0.71 4.21 -2.70
CA TYR A 253 0.35 3.25 -3.01
C TYR A 253 1.53 3.30 -2.01
N GLN A 254 1.95 4.52 -1.64
CA GLN A 254 3.06 4.75 -0.70
C GLN A 254 2.88 4.06 0.67
N PHE A 255 1.64 3.78 1.07
CA PHE A 255 1.31 3.11 2.33
C PHE A 255 0.99 1.63 2.18
N CYS A 256 0.85 1.10 0.96
CA CYS A 256 0.47 -0.29 0.73
C CYS A 256 1.48 -1.28 1.35
N ASN A 257 2.77 -0.97 1.29
CA ASN A 257 3.80 -1.83 1.90
C ASN A 257 3.69 -1.86 3.43
N VAL A 258 3.51 -0.69 4.06
CA VAL A 258 3.44 -0.61 5.53
C VAL A 258 2.15 -1.21 6.09
N VAL A 259 1.02 -1.10 5.39
CA VAL A 259 -0.21 -1.80 5.78
C VAL A 259 0.00 -3.32 5.84
N CYS A 260 0.77 -3.89 4.91
CA CYS A 260 1.06 -5.33 4.91
C CYS A 260 1.99 -5.74 6.07
N ARG A 261 2.91 -4.85 6.46
CA ARG A 261 3.88 -5.06 7.54
C ARG A 261 3.27 -4.96 8.93
N VAL A 262 2.48 -3.91 9.17
CA VAL A 262 2.03 -3.51 10.52
C VAL A 262 0.53 -3.42 10.69
N GLY A 263 -0.23 -3.76 9.64
CA GLY A 263 -1.68 -3.63 9.62
C GLY A 263 -2.14 -2.19 9.41
N PHE A 264 -3.45 -1.99 9.57
CA PHE A 264 -4.08 -0.71 9.29
C PHE A 264 -3.79 0.32 10.39
N GLN A 265 -3.53 1.56 9.96
CA GLN A 265 -3.41 2.72 10.83
C GLN A 265 -4.22 3.86 10.21
N ARG A 266 -4.72 4.78 11.05
CA ARG A 266 -5.52 5.92 10.61
C ARG A 266 -4.80 6.77 9.56
N MET A 267 -3.47 6.88 9.64
CA MET A 267 -2.66 7.68 8.73
C MET A 267 -2.46 7.07 7.34
N TYR A 268 -2.81 5.79 7.13
CA TYR A 268 -2.57 5.09 5.86
C TYR A 268 -3.75 5.15 4.89
N SER A 269 -4.93 5.57 5.34
CA SER A 269 -6.07 5.75 4.44
C SER A 269 -6.00 7.08 3.71
N VAL A 270 -6.70 7.18 2.58
CA VAL A 270 -6.96 8.48 1.92
C VAL A 270 -7.54 9.47 2.94
N PRO A 271 -6.97 10.68 3.06
CA PRO A 271 -7.45 11.68 4.01
C PRO A 271 -8.94 11.97 3.85
N CYS A 272 -9.65 11.95 4.98
CA CYS A 272 -11.06 12.30 5.04
C CYS A 272 -11.39 12.91 6.39
N GLU A 273 -12.39 13.79 6.41
CA GLU A 273 -12.93 14.32 7.66
C GLU A 273 -13.44 13.18 8.55
N PRO A 274 -13.05 13.13 9.84
CA PRO A 274 -13.41 12.04 10.74
C PRO A 274 -14.86 12.17 11.22
N LYS A 275 -15.84 12.05 10.33
CA LYS A 275 -17.28 12.27 10.61
C LYS A 275 -17.84 11.39 11.73
N TYR A 276 -17.28 10.21 11.93
CA TYR A 276 -17.77 9.22 12.89
C TYR A 276 -16.77 8.94 14.01
N GLY A 277 -15.64 9.67 14.04
CA GLY A 277 -14.61 9.52 15.06
C GLY A 277 -13.19 9.47 14.49
N ALA A 278 -12.22 9.69 15.36
CA ALA A 278 -10.78 9.72 15.09
C ALA A 278 -10.15 8.31 14.99
N GLY A 279 -10.80 7.39 14.26
CA GLY A 279 -10.37 6.01 14.09
C GLY A 279 -9.95 5.63 12.67
N ILE A 280 -9.92 4.32 12.40
CA ILE A 280 -9.56 3.71 11.13
C ILE A 280 -10.85 3.31 10.40
N TYR A 281 -11.04 3.86 9.21
CA TYR A 281 -12.30 3.76 8.47
C TYR A 281 -12.29 2.60 7.47
N PHE A 282 -13.35 1.81 7.49
CA PHE A 282 -13.60 0.73 6.55
C PHE A 282 -15.02 0.87 6.00
N THR A 283 -15.26 0.35 4.80
CA THR A 283 -16.59 0.37 4.19
C THR A 283 -17.00 -0.98 3.63
N LYS A 284 -18.31 -1.26 3.66
CA LYS A 284 -18.94 -2.35 2.89
C LYS A 284 -19.23 -1.93 1.45
N ASN A 285 -19.29 -0.63 1.19
CA ASN A 285 -19.79 -0.07 -0.07
C ASN A 285 -18.63 0.24 -1.03
N LEU A 286 -18.42 -0.64 -2.01
CA LEU A 286 -17.41 -0.47 -3.06
C LEU A 286 -17.69 0.73 -3.98
N LYS A 287 -18.95 1.16 -4.14
CA LYS A 287 -19.27 2.36 -4.94
C LYS A 287 -18.69 3.62 -4.32
N ASN A 288 -18.73 3.73 -2.99
CA ASN A 288 -18.11 4.85 -2.27
C ASN A 288 -16.61 4.92 -2.52
N LEU A 289 -15.93 3.77 -2.69
CA LEU A 289 -14.50 3.74 -3.05
C LEU A 289 -14.28 4.20 -4.50
N ALA A 290 -15.12 3.76 -5.43
CA ALA A 290 -15.05 4.19 -6.83
C ALA A 290 -15.27 5.71 -6.97
N GLU A 291 -16.24 6.28 -6.26
CA GLU A 291 -16.50 7.73 -6.25
C GLU A 291 -15.35 8.53 -5.63
N LYS A 292 -14.73 8.02 -4.57
CA LYS A 292 -13.52 8.63 -3.99
C LYS A 292 -12.37 8.62 -5.00
N ALA A 293 -12.18 7.50 -5.69
CA ALA A 293 -11.14 7.38 -6.71
C ALA A 293 -11.34 8.36 -7.89
N LYS A 294 -12.58 8.71 -8.28
CA LYS A 294 -12.86 9.75 -9.30
C LYS A 294 -12.32 11.13 -8.93
N LYS A 295 -12.15 11.41 -7.63
CA LYS A 295 -11.67 12.70 -7.13
C LYS A 295 -10.14 12.75 -7.04
N ILE A 296 -9.46 11.61 -7.16
CA ILE A 296 -8.00 11.54 -7.17
C ILE A 296 -7.52 11.96 -8.55
N SER A 297 -6.38 12.65 -8.60
CA SER A 297 -5.86 13.23 -9.84
C SER A 297 -5.74 12.20 -10.97
N ALA A 298 -5.99 12.62 -12.21
CA ALA A 298 -5.89 11.76 -13.40
C ALA A 298 -4.50 11.12 -13.63
N ALA A 299 -3.47 11.55 -12.87
CA ALA A 299 -2.14 10.97 -12.89
C ALA A 299 -2.06 9.61 -12.15
N ASP A 300 -2.91 9.36 -11.15
CA ASP A 300 -2.92 8.11 -10.39
C ASP A 300 -3.87 7.11 -11.07
N LYS A 301 -3.33 6.37 -12.03
CA LYS A 301 -4.11 5.40 -12.82
C LYS A 301 -4.53 4.17 -12.02
N LEU A 302 -3.77 3.82 -10.98
CA LEU A 302 -4.01 2.65 -10.15
C LEU A 302 -4.70 3.01 -8.83
N ILE A 303 -5.67 2.16 -8.48
CA ILE A 303 -6.45 2.23 -7.25
C ILE A 303 -6.13 0.97 -6.45
N TYR A 304 -5.70 1.15 -5.20
CA TYR A 304 -5.34 0.06 -4.30
C TYR A 304 -6.39 -0.06 -3.20
N VAL A 305 -7.10 -1.17 -3.20
CA VAL A 305 -8.16 -1.46 -2.23
C VAL A 305 -7.78 -2.69 -1.44
N PHE A 306 -7.59 -2.52 -0.14
CA PHE A 306 -7.44 -3.65 0.76
C PHE A 306 -8.81 -4.21 1.12
N GLU A 307 -8.92 -5.53 1.02
CA GLU A 307 -9.96 -6.32 1.67
C GLU A 307 -9.42 -6.86 2.98
N ALA A 308 -10.19 -6.67 4.05
CA ALA A 308 -9.80 -7.02 5.40
C ALA A 308 -10.92 -7.74 6.13
N GLU A 309 -10.53 -8.64 7.03
CA GLU A 309 -11.42 -9.07 8.10
C GLU A 309 -11.26 -8.09 9.27
N VAL A 310 -12.39 -7.53 9.72
CA VAL A 310 -12.43 -6.46 10.72
C VAL A 310 -13.32 -6.87 11.89
N LEU A 311 -12.76 -6.90 13.09
CA LEU A 311 -13.46 -7.13 14.37
C LEU A 311 -14.27 -5.89 14.75
N THR A 312 -15.49 -5.81 14.21
CA THR A 312 -16.43 -4.72 14.52
C THR A 312 -17.13 -4.91 15.86
N GLY A 313 -17.28 -6.15 16.32
CA GLY A 313 -17.99 -6.49 17.56
C GLY A 313 -19.34 -5.80 17.67
N SER A 314 -19.67 -5.37 18.88
CA SER A 314 -20.79 -4.47 19.14
C SER A 314 -20.45 -3.06 18.65
N PHE A 315 -21.42 -2.37 18.06
CA PHE A 315 -21.23 -1.03 17.53
C PHE A 315 -22.36 -0.08 17.90
N CYS A 316 -22.06 1.22 17.88
CA CYS A 316 -23.03 2.29 18.06
C CYS A 316 -22.84 3.40 17.02
N GLN A 317 -23.74 4.38 17.04
CA GLN A 317 -23.61 5.56 16.19
C GLN A 317 -22.31 6.31 16.48
N GLY A 318 -21.55 6.63 15.43
CA GLY A 318 -20.32 7.42 15.54
C GLY A 318 -20.56 8.92 15.59
N HIS A 319 -19.62 9.64 16.20
CA HIS A 319 -19.62 11.08 16.36
C HIS A 319 -18.20 11.63 16.10
N PRO A 320 -18.03 12.85 15.51
CA PRO A 320 -16.71 13.38 15.16
C PRO A 320 -15.71 13.47 16.33
N LEU A 321 -16.22 13.64 17.55
CA LEU A 321 -15.41 13.74 18.78
C LEU A 321 -15.01 12.37 19.37
N ASN A 322 -15.48 11.24 18.83
CA ASN A 322 -15.08 9.94 19.34
C ASN A 322 -13.59 9.69 19.07
N ILE A 323 -12.79 9.58 20.13
CA ILE A 323 -11.40 9.07 20.07
C ILE A 323 -11.31 7.59 20.45
N VAL A 324 -12.37 7.08 21.08
CA VAL A 324 -12.67 5.68 21.38
C VAL A 324 -14.19 5.49 21.26
N PRO A 325 -14.69 4.25 21.09
CA PRO A 325 -16.13 4.01 21.16
C PRO A 325 -16.69 4.45 22.53
N PRO A 326 -17.90 5.02 22.57
CA PRO A 326 -18.50 5.45 23.83
C PRO A 326 -18.81 4.26 24.76
N PRO A 327 -18.80 4.50 26.09
CA PRO A 327 -19.19 3.49 27.06
C PRO A 327 -20.68 3.16 26.96
N LEU A 328 -21.07 1.93 27.35
CA LEU A 328 -22.48 1.48 27.29
C LEU A 328 -23.38 2.27 28.25
N SER A 329 -22.84 2.74 29.36
CA SER A 329 -23.49 3.60 30.33
C SER A 329 -22.46 4.47 31.05
N PRO A 330 -22.85 5.58 31.70
CA PRO A 330 -21.93 6.41 32.47
C PRO A 330 -21.19 5.57 33.55
N GLY A 331 -19.86 5.54 33.49
CA GLY A 331 -19.03 4.75 34.41
C GLY A 331 -18.87 3.27 34.05
N ALA A 332 -19.43 2.80 32.93
CA ALA A 332 -19.18 1.44 32.46
C ALA A 332 -17.71 1.25 32.08
N VAL A 333 -17.11 0.16 32.56
CA VAL A 333 -15.74 -0.26 32.20
C VAL A 333 -15.67 -0.71 30.74
N TYR A 334 -16.79 -1.17 30.19
CA TYR A 334 -16.90 -1.68 28.82
C TYR A 334 -17.73 -0.73 27.96
N GLY A 335 -17.17 -0.37 26.80
CA GLY A 335 -17.87 0.31 25.73
C GLY A 335 -18.14 -0.61 24.55
N HIS A 336 -18.71 -0.04 23.49
CA HIS A 336 -18.79 -0.71 22.20
C HIS A 336 -17.39 -1.01 21.63
N ASP A 337 -17.30 -1.91 20.67
CA ASP A 337 -16.03 -2.30 20.04
C ASP A 337 -15.70 -1.45 18.81
N SER A 338 -16.71 -0.89 18.16
CA SER A 338 -16.56 0.02 17.02
C SER A 338 -17.71 1.04 16.94
N VAL A 339 -17.61 2.00 16.03
CA VAL A 339 -18.71 2.94 15.71
C VAL A 339 -19.04 2.91 14.22
N VAL A 340 -20.27 3.26 13.87
CA VAL A 340 -20.78 3.19 12.49
C VAL A 340 -21.44 4.49 12.05
N ASP A 341 -21.64 4.61 10.74
CA ASP A 341 -22.38 5.71 10.11
C ASP A 341 -23.90 5.64 10.35
N ASN A 342 -24.48 4.44 10.32
CA ASN A 342 -25.89 4.20 10.60
C ASN A 342 -26.07 2.85 11.29
N VAL A 343 -26.65 2.84 12.49
CA VAL A 343 -26.80 1.60 13.30
C VAL A 343 -27.74 0.59 12.63
N SER A 344 -28.79 1.05 11.93
CA SER A 344 -29.78 0.17 11.30
C SER A 344 -29.25 -0.50 10.02
N SER A 345 -28.41 0.20 9.27
CA SER A 345 -27.80 -0.30 8.03
C SER A 345 -26.39 0.27 7.86
N PRO A 346 -25.39 -0.29 8.57
CA PRO A 346 -24.04 0.27 8.59
C PRO A 346 -23.30 -0.01 7.29
N GLU A 347 -22.89 1.05 6.59
CA GLU A 347 -22.02 0.96 5.41
C GLU A 347 -20.56 1.30 5.74
N THR A 348 -20.33 2.11 6.77
CA THR A 348 -19.02 2.54 7.23
C THR A 348 -18.81 2.12 8.67
N PHE A 349 -17.66 1.49 8.93
CA PHE A 349 -17.23 1.09 10.27
C PHE A 349 -15.93 1.81 10.63
N VAL A 350 -15.85 2.27 11.86
CA VAL A 350 -14.65 2.91 12.42
C VAL A 350 -14.18 2.12 13.63
N ILE A 351 -12.98 1.56 13.51
CA ILE A 351 -12.29 0.87 14.61
C ILE A 351 -11.20 1.78 15.19
N PHE A 352 -10.82 1.56 16.45
CA PHE A 352 -9.87 2.43 17.16
C PHE A 352 -8.56 1.74 17.52
N SER A 353 -8.36 0.52 17.01
CA SER A 353 -7.15 -0.26 17.23
C SER A 353 -6.78 -1.01 15.96
N GLY A 354 -5.56 -0.86 15.48
CA GLY A 354 -5.07 -1.57 14.28
C GLY A 354 -5.09 -3.10 14.41
N MET A 355 -5.13 -3.64 15.64
CA MET A 355 -5.27 -5.07 15.90
C MET A 355 -6.69 -5.61 15.66
N GLN A 356 -7.69 -4.73 15.42
CA GLN A 356 -9.04 -5.16 15.04
C GLN A 356 -9.18 -5.46 13.55
N ALA A 357 -8.13 -5.30 12.74
CA ALA A 357 -8.24 -5.56 11.30
C ALA A 357 -6.99 -6.30 10.79
N ILE A 358 -7.22 -7.32 9.97
CA ILE A 358 -6.17 -8.06 9.27
C ILE A 358 -6.38 -7.91 7.76
N PRO A 359 -5.40 -7.37 7.00
CA PRO A 359 -5.50 -7.34 5.55
C PRO A 359 -5.39 -8.76 5.00
N GLN A 360 -6.33 -9.17 4.16
CA GLN A 360 -6.38 -10.49 3.55
C GLN A 360 -5.99 -10.43 2.06
N TYR A 361 -6.52 -9.45 1.33
CA TYR A 361 -6.24 -9.27 -0.08
C TYR A 361 -5.98 -7.79 -0.42
N LEU A 362 -5.12 -7.57 -1.41
CA LEU A 362 -4.92 -6.30 -2.08
C LEU A 362 -5.46 -6.41 -3.50
N TRP A 363 -6.54 -5.67 -3.77
CA TRP A 363 -7.13 -5.50 -5.09
C TRP A 363 -6.51 -4.27 -5.76
N ILE A 364 -5.91 -4.48 -6.93
CA ILE A 364 -5.31 -3.42 -7.74
C ILE A 364 -6.22 -3.20 -8.94
N CYS A 365 -6.78 -2.00 -9.03
CA CYS A 365 -7.82 -1.67 -9.99
C CYS A 365 -7.47 -0.42 -10.80
N THR A 366 -8.12 -0.27 -11.95
CA THR A 366 -8.25 1.00 -12.68
C THR A 366 -9.69 1.51 -12.57
N GLN A 367 -9.88 2.80 -12.83
CA GLN A 367 -11.21 3.37 -13.00
C GLN A 367 -11.74 3.07 -14.40
N ASP A 368 -12.98 2.59 -14.48
CA ASP A 368 -13.66 2.42 -15.76
C ASP A 368 -14.04 3.79 -16.33
N TYR A 369 -13.34 4.22 -17.38
CA TYR A 369 -13.75 5.39 -18.15
C TYR A 369 -14.87 4.95 -19.08
N VAL A 370 -16.12 5.15 -18.65
CA VAL A 370 -17.23 5.19 -19.60
C VAL A 370 -16.88 6.29 -20.60
N GLN A 371 -16.54 5.90 -21.84
CA GLN A 371 -16.29 6.82 -22.94
C GLN A 371 -17.52 7.74 -23.08
N SER A 372 -17.41 8.98 -22.59
CA SER A 372 -18.19 10.06 -23.18
C SER A 372 -17.76 10.12 -24.65
N GLN A 373 -18.71 9.97 -25.57
CA GLN A 373 -18.48 10.12 -27.00
C GLN A 373 -17.75 11.43 -27.27
N ASP A 374 -16.45 11.33 -27.49
CA ASP A 374 -15.70 12.27 -28.30
C ASP A 374 -14.79 11.39 -29.16
N ASP A 375 -15.24 11.17 -30.40
CA ASP A 375 -14.61 10.32 -31.40
C ASP A 375 -13.29 10.95 -31.83
N SER A 376 -12.23 10.74 -31.06
CA SER A 376 -10.84 10.95 -31.46
C SER A 376 -9.88 10.22 -30.50
N LEU A 377 -9.96 8.88 -30.46
CA LEU A 377 -8.85 7.95 -30.15
C LEU A 377 -9.43 6.52 -30.16
N GLY A 378 -9.03 5.72 -31.15
CA GLY A 378 -9.58 4.38 -31.40
C GLY A 378 -9.33 3.37 -30.27
N PRO A 379 -10.03 2.23 -30.28
CA PRO A 379 -10.03 1.27 -29.18
C PRO A 379 -8.66 0.61 -28.97
N MET A 380 -8.22 0.52 -27.70
CA MET A 380 -7.01 -0.20 -27.30
C MET A 380 -7.13 -1.70 -27.63
N ARG A 381 -6.18 -2.22 -28.41
CA ARG A 381 -5.99 -3.65 -28.70
C ARG A 381 -5.16 -4.34 -27.60
N PRO A 382 -5.24 -5.68 -27.47
CA PRO A 382 -4.52 -6.43 -26.45
C PRO A 382 -3.00 -6.34 -26.64
N PHE A 383 -2.29 -6.21 -25.52
CA PHE A 383 -0.85 -5.98 -25.43
C PHE A 383 -0.02 -7.06 -26.16
N ALA A 384 0.70 -6.65 -27.21
CA ALA A 384 1.84 -7.37 -27.77
C ALA A 384 3.15 -6.69 -27.31
N GLN A 385 4.17 -7.51 -27.05
CA GLN A 385 5.48 -7.11 -26.54
C GLN A 385 6.25 -6.26 -27.58
N HIS A 386 6.35 -4.95 -27.36
CA HIS A 386 7.35 -4.10 -28.01
C HIS A 386 7.87 -3.02 -27.04
N PRO A 387 9.13 -2.53 -27.22
CA PRO A 387 9.76 -1.60 -26.30
C PRO A 387 9.16 -0.19 -26.46
N TRP A 388 8.82 0.45 -25.34
CA TRP A 388 8.13 1.74 -25.34
C TRP A 388 9.08 2.91 -25.68
N ARG A 389 8.63 3.81 -26.57
CA ARG A 389 9.31 5.05 -26.97
C ARG A 389 9.31 6.08 -25.83
N GLY A 390 10.40 6.85 -25.75
CA GLY A 390 10.67 7.86 -24.73
C GLY A 390 9.75 9.09 -24.74
N LEU A 391 9.78 9.82 -23.61
CA LEU A 391 9.04 11.05 -23.36
C LEU A 391 9.70 12.25 -24.07
N THR A 392 8.90 13.05 -24.80
CA THR A 392 9.30 14.35 -25.34
C THR A 392 8.32 15.43 -24.88
N SER A 393 8.82 16.50 -24.26
CA SER A 393 8.06 17.74 -24.03
C SER A 393 8.38 18.73 -25.15
N GLY A 394 7.41 19.06 -26.00
CA GLY A 394 7.51 20.17 -26.93
C GLY A 394 6.37 21.16 -26.68
N SER A 395 6.69 22.39 -26.30
CA SER A 395 5.83 23.55 -26.57
C SER A 395 6.26 24.15 -27.91
N PRO A 396 5.35 24.50 -28.82
CA PRO A 396 5.66 25.35 -29.95
C PRO A 396 5.71 26.80 -29.47
N VAL A 397 6.82 27.48 -29.74
CA VAL A 397 6.92 28.94 -29.67
C VAL A 397 6.90 29.41 -31.12
N ASP A 398 5.85 30.13 -31.49
CA ASP A 398 5.91 31.18 -32.51
C ASP A 398 6.13 32.52 -31.79
#